data_AF-A0A7D4BSF8-F1
#
_entry.id   AF-A0A7D4BSF8-F1
#
_cell.length_a   1.000
_cell.length_b   1.000
_cell.length_c   1.000
_cell.angle_alpha   90.00
_cell.angle_beta   90.00
_cell.angle_gamma   90.00
#
_symmetry.space_group_name_H-M   'P 1'
#
loop_
_entity.id
_entity.type
_entity.pdbx_description
1 polymer ?
#
loop_
_entity_poly.entity_id
_entity_poly.type
_entity_poly.pdbx_seq_one_letter_code
_entity_poly.pdbx_strand_id
1 'polypeptide(L)'
;MRKFWQAKSRFEFHPRYFLFWVLFFEFGRAIFLVYYGAQARLLPLAALLGAFGYGLLLDAAMAAYLCLLPFLLFVGGSLAGPRWPWHRLVNGYSAVMGAVLALLLLADLGLYHAWGFRLDATILPYLTSPREVMASAGSTPLGGLLLALAAVMLAGTALYRVLVSRLPALPAGFGRARAALAGLLYSILLIPLLRGGVQQIPVNQSDVYFSTYPFANHAAINPAWNLADTALRLSSDAAPQPHFMADSTARRLVAELYQPQDSSQTLALLTEPRPNVLFIILESFTAKLVGCVGGEAGITPNLDSLARESVLFTDIYAAGDRSQKGLVALLSGYPNQSTTSIINYLPKTEHLPHLRRSLGRRAIRRLTTTAASWLLPTCAATCARRATSGL
;
A
#
# COMPACT_ATOMS: atom_id res chain seq x y z
N MET A 1 -6.13 -40.24 2.19
CA MET A 1 -5.99 -38.79 1.92
C MET A 1 -5.59 -38.40 0.48
N ARG A 2 -4.97 -39.28 -0.35
CA ARG A 2 -4.51 -38.95 -1.72
C ARG A 2 -5.58 -38.68 -2.80
N LYS A 3 -6.87 -39.01 -2.57
CA LYS A 3 -7.93 -38.92 -3.59
C LYS A 3 -8.60 -37.53 -3.71
N PHE A 4 -8.52 -36.66 -2.70
CA PHE A 4 -9.26 -35.39 -2.69
C PHE A 4 -8.66 -34.27 -3.55
N TRP A 5 -7.35 -34.30 -3.82
CA TRP A 5 -6.65 -33.22 -4.52
C TRP A 5 -6.33 -33.50 -6.00
N GLN A 6 -6.83 -34.61 -6.57
CA GLN A 6 -6.65 -34.84 -8.02
C GLN A 6 -7.58 -33.93 -8.81
N ALA A 7 -7.05 -33.19 -9.78
CA ALA A 7 -7.88 -32.41 -10.70
C ALA A 7 -8.73 -33.37 -11.52
N LYS A 8 -10.05 -33.15 -11.52
CA LYS A 8 -11.00 -33.95 -12.30
C LYS A 8 -11.12 -33.41 -13.71
N SER A 9 -10.87 -32.11 -13.91
CA SER A 9 -10.81 -31.48 -15.23
C SER A 9 -9.59 -30.58 -15.43
N ARG A 10 -9.18 -30.42 -16.68
CA ARG A 10 -8.09 -29.51 -17.08
C ARG A 10 -8.40 -28.03 -16.77
N PHE A 11 -9.68 -27.68 -16.58
CA PHE A 11 -10.14 -26.32 -16.25
C PHE A 11 -9.87 -25.93 -14.80
N GLU A 12 -9.68 -26.91 -13.92
CA GLU A 12 -9.28 -26.66 -12.55
C GLU A 12 -7.87 -26.06 -12.45
N PHE A 13 -7.08 -26.06 -13.54
CA PHE A 13 -5.78 -25.40 -13.61
C PHE A 13 -5.84 -23.95 -13.11
N HIS A 14 -6.72 -23.13 -13.69
CA HIS A 14 -6.78 -21.69 -13.44
C HIS A 14 -7.03 -21.39 -11.95
N PRO A 15 -8.13 -21.86 -11.33
CA PRO A 15 -8.38 -21.58 -9.92
C PRO A 15 -7.33 -22.20 -8.99
N ARG A 16 -6.78 -23.39 -9.30
CA ARG A 16 -5.74 -24.02 -8.46
C ARG A 16 -4.40 -23.29 -8.55
N TYR A 17 -4.04 -22.80 -9.73
CA TYR A 17 -2.81 -22.05 -9.97
C TYR A 17 -2.88 -20.67 -9.33
N PHE A 18 -4.03 -20.01 -9.39
CA PHE A 18 -4.28 -18.77 -8.65
C PHE A 18 -4.20 -19.01 -7.13
N LEU A 19 -4.89 -20.05 -6.63
CA LEU A 19 -4.84 -20.42 -5.21
C LEU A 19 -3.43 -20.76 -4.74
N PHE A 20 -2.61 -21.40 -5.59
CA PHE A 20 -1.20 -21.67 -5.29
C PHE A 20 -0.44 -20.39 -4.97
N TRP A 21 -0.56 -19.35 -5.79
CA TRP A 21 0.15 -18.08 -5.54
C TRP A 21 -0.38 -17.35 -4.31
N VAL A 22 -1.70 -17.31 -4.10
CA VAL A 22 -2.29 -16.71 -2.89
C VAL A 22 -1.75 -17.40 -1.64
N LEU A 23 -1.80 -18.74 -1.58
CA LEU A 23 -1.29 -19.50 -0.44
C LEU A 23 0.23 -19.37 -0.27
N PHE A 24 0.99 -19.22 -1.36
CA PHE A 24 2.42 -18.92 -1.30
C PHE A 24 2.67 -17.58 -0.59
N PHE A 25 1.89 -16.54 -0.90
CA PHE A 25 2.00 -15.24 -0.23
C PHE A 25 1.54 -15.29 1.23
N GLU A 26 0.44 -15.98 1.54
CA GLU A 26 -0.01 -16.18 2.92
C GLU A 26 1.03 -16.90 3.77
N PHE A 27 1.72 -17.89 3.19
CA PHE A 27 2.82 -18.57 3.86
C PHE A 27 4.02 -17.64 4.07
N GLY A 28 4.35 -16.80 3.09
CA GLY A 28 5.36 -15.75 3.23
C GLY A 28 5.02 -14.75 4.35
N ARG A 29 3.75 -14.34 4.46
CA ARG A 29 3.25 -13.49 5.56
C ARG A 29 3.37 -14.19 6.92
N ALA A 30 3.04 -15.48 6.99
CA ALA A 30 3.21 -16.27 8.21
C ALA A 30 4.70 -16.33 8.63
N ILE A 31 5.61 -16.54 7.68
CA ILE A 31 7.06 -16.47 7.94
C ILE A 31 7.45 -15.10 8.48
N PHE A 32 6.97 -14.00 7.87
CA PHE A 32 7.26 -12.65 8.35
C PHE A 32 6.80 -12.42 9.79
N LEU A 33 5.58 -12.83 10.13
CA LEU A 33 5.06 -12.71 11.49
C LEU A 33 5.80 -13.58 12.51
N VAL A 34 6.24 -14.77 12.12
CA VAL A 34 7.07 -15.65 12.97
C VAL A 34 8.46 -15.05 13.17
N TYR A 35 9.07 -14.54 12.10
CA TYR A 35 10.39 -13.91 12.14
C TYR A 35 10.40 -12.68 13.06
N TYR A 36 9.38 -11.84 12.95
CA TYR A 36 9.14 -10.68 13.82
C TYR A 36 8.19 -11.02 14.98
N GLY A 37 8.34 -12.23 15.53
CA GLY A 37 7.46 -12.77 16.57
C GLY A 37 7.38 -11.90 17.83
N ALA A 38 8.44 -11.16 18.16
CA ALA A 38 8.45 -10.23 19.29
C ALA A 38 7.44 -9.09 19.09
N GLN A 39 7.40 -8.48 17.90
CA GLN A 39 6.41 -7.47 17.53
C GLN A 39 5.02 -8.07 17.35
N ALA A 40 4.91 -9.26 16.76
CA ALA A 40 3.63 -9.93 16.52
C ALA A 40 2.90 -10.29 17.83
N ARG A 41 3.63 -10.68 18.89
CA ARG A 41 3.06 -10.99 20.20
C ARG A 41 2.43 -9.80 20.92
N LEU A 42 2.78 -8.57 20.53
CA LEU A 42 2.20 -7.34 21.06
C LEU A 42 0.84 -7.01 20.42
N LEU A 43 0.48 -7.69 19.33
CA LEU A 43 -0.77 -7.44 18.61
C LEU A 43 -1.94 -8.21 19.24
N PRO A 44 -3.15 -7.62 19.30
CA PRO A 44 -4.35 -8.39 19.59
C PRO A 44 -4.60 -9.40 18.47
N LEU A 45 -5.22 -10.55 18.81
CA LEU A 45 -5.51 -11.61 17.84
C LEU A 45 -6.28 -11.12 16.61
N ALA A 46 -7.22 -10.17 16.80
CA ALA A 46 -7.96 -9.56 15.71
C ALA A 46 -7.06 -8.78 14.74
N ALA A 47 -6.00 -8.12 15.22
CA ALA A 47 -5.05 -7.43 14.36
C ALA A 47 -4.13 -8.43 13.65
N LEU A 48 -3.73 -9.51 14.32
CA LEU A 48 -2.92 -10.57 13.71
C LEU A 48 -3.69 -11.27 12.58
N LEU A 49 -4.93 -11.70 12.83
CA LEU A 49 -5.79 -12.31 11.80
C LEU A 49 -6.18 -11.31 10.71
N GLY A 50 -6.34 -10.03 11.08
CA GLY A 50 -6.57 -8.95 10.13
C GLY A 50 -5.42 -8.81 9.12
N ALA A 51 -4.17 -9.03 9.52
CA ALA A 51 -3.04 -8.96 8.59
C ALA A 51 -3.17 -9.97 7.44
N PHE A 52 -3.65 -11.19 7.72
CA PHE A 52 -3.97 -12.19 6.70
C PHE A 52 -5.20 -11.77 5.87
N GLY A 53 -6.30 -11.43 6.54
CA GLY A 53 -7.56 -11.13 5.86
C GLY A 53 -7.52 -9.90 4.95
N TYR A 54 -6.99 -8.78 5.43
CA TYR A 54 -6.87 -7.55 4.64
C TYR A 54 -5.74 -7.66 3.61
N GLY A 55 -4.67 -8.39 3.94
CA GLY A 55 -3.54 -8.60 3.04
C GLY A 55 -3.86 -9.43 1.79
N LEU A 56 -4.87 -10.30 1.85
CA LEU A 56 -5.39 -11.05 0.71
C LEU A 56 -5.68 -10.17 -0.51
N LEU A 57 -6.03 -8.90 -0.31
CA LEU A 57 -6.32 -7.97 -1.40
C LEU A 57 -5.10 -7.77 -2.31
N LEU A 58 -3.93 -7.49 -1.73
CA LEU A 58 -2.68 -7.32 -2.48
C LEU A 58 -2.11 -8.66 -2.95
N ASP A 59 -2.31 -9.72 -2.18
CA ASP A 59 -1.89 -11.07 -2.58
C ASP A 59 -2.66 -11.55 -3.80
N ALA A 60 -3.97 -11.31 -3.85
CA ALA A 60 -4.82 -11.64 -4.99
C ALA A 60 -4.44 -10.82 -6.22
N ALA A 61 -4.15 -9.53 -6.05
CA ALA A 61 -3.68 -8.68 -7.14
C ALA A 61 -2.35 -9.20 -7.71
N MET A 62 -1.36 -9.47 -6.84
CA MET A 62 -0.06 -10.01 -7.27
C MET A 62 -0.18 -11.41 -7.89
N ALA A 63 -1.01 -12.27 -7.32
CA ALA A 63 -1.30 -13.60 -7.88
C ALA A 63 -1.94 -13.48 -9.26
N ALA A 64 -2.81 -12.49 -9.49
CA ALA A 64 -3.38 -12.24 -10.81
C ALA A 64 -2.31 -11.81 -11.82
N TYR A 65 -1.35 -10.95 -11.45
CA TYR A 65 -0.21 -10.59 -12.31
C TYR A 65 0.62 -11.82 -12.70
N LEU A 66 0.91 -12.70 -11.73
CA LEU A 66 1.66 -13.94 -11.96
C LEU A 66 0.88 -14.98 -12.78
N CYS A 67 -0.45 -14.99 -12.69
CA CYS A 67 -1.31 -15.91 -13.41
C CYS A 67 -1.49 -15.53 -14.89
N LEU A 68 -1.31 -14.26 -15.26
CA LEU A 68 -1.60 -13.78 -16.61
C LEU A 68 -0.84 -14.56 -17.68
N LEU A 69 0.49 -14.68 -17.55
CA LEU A 69 1.30 -15.39 -18.54
C LEU A 69 0.96 -16.90 -18.61
N PRO A 70 0.90 -17.66 -17.50
CA PRO A 70 0.46 -19.06 -17.51
C PRO A 70 -0.93 -19.29 -18.09
N PHE A 71 -1.88 -18.37 -17.89
CA PHE A 71 -3.23 -18.48 -18.45
C PHE A 71 -3.20 -18.24 -19.97
N LEU A 72 -2.43 -17.27 -20.45
CA LEU A 72 -2.24 -17.06 -21.89
C LEU A 72 -1.50 -18.24 -22.55
N LEU A 73 -0.50 -18.81 -21.89
CA LEU A 73 0.18 -20.03 -22.33
C LEU A 73 -0.77 -21.23 -22.39
N PHE A 74 -1.74 -21.32 -21.48
CA PHE A 74 -2.79 -22.33 -21.51
C PHE A 74 -3.70 -22.16 -22.75
N VAL A 75 -4.10 -20.93 -23.05
CA VAL A 75 -4.93 -20.61 -24.25
C VAL A 75 -4.17 -21.00 -25.52
N GLY A 76 -2.92 -20.55 -25.67
CA GLY A 76 -2.07 -20.89 -26.80
C GLY A 76 -1.82 -22.40 -26.92
N GLY A 77 -1.51 -23.07 -25.80
CA GLY A 77 -1.32 -24.53 -25.76
C GLY A 77 -2.60 -25.34 -26.04
N SER A 78 -3.78 -24.76 -25.79
CA SER A 78 -5.05 -25.40 -26.15
C SER A 78 -5.29 -25.37 -27.66
N LEU A 79 -4.88 -24.30 -28.35
CA LEU A 79 -4.99 -24.14 -29.80
C LEU A 79 -3.89 -24.90 -30.57
N ALA A 80 -2.63 -24.77 -30.13
CA ALA A 80 -1.45 -25.37 -30.78
C ALA A 80 -1.38 -26.90 -30.64
N GLY A 81 -2.19 -27.50 -29.76
CA GLY A 81 -2.31 -28.94 -29.60
C GLY A 81 -1.23 -29.58 -28.69
N PRO A 82 -1.26 -30.92 -28.56
CA PRO A 82 -0.52 -31.64 -27.51
C PRO A 82 1.01 -31.63 -27.64
N ARG A 83 1.56 -31.23 -28.79
CA ARG A 83 3.00 -31.09 -29.00
C ARG A 83 3.57 -29.82 -28.35
N TRP A 84 2.73 -28.83 -28.06
CA TRP A 84 3.18 -27.57 -27.46
C TRP A 84 3.48 -27.76 -25.96
N PRO A 85 4.70 -27.46 -25.49
CA PRO A 85 5.17 -27.82 -24.16
C PRO A 85 4.71 -26.83 -23.06
N TRP A 86 3.47 -26.35 -23.10
CA TRP A 86 2.99 -25.31 -22.17
C TRP A 86 3.18 -25.69 -20.69
N HIS A 87 2.98 -26.97 -20.33
CA HIS A 87 3.21 -27.44 -18.96
C HIS A 87 4.65 -27.22 -18.50
N ARG A 88 5.65 -27.47 -19.38
CA ARG A 88 7.07 -27.25 -19.05
C ARG A 88 7.36 -25.77 -18.90
N LEU A 89 6.78 -24.92 -19.76
CA LEU A 89 6.90 -23.47 -19.68
C LEU A 89 6.29 -22.92 -18.39
N VAL A 90 5.09 -23.36 -18.02
CA VAL A 90 4.44 -22.98 -16.75
C VAL A 90 5.24 -23.47 -15.55
N ASN A 91 5.76 -24.70 -15.55
CA ASN A 91 6.60 -25.22 -14.47
C ASN A 91 7.89 -24.41 -14.32
N GLY A 92 8.58 -24.13 -15.43
CA GLY A 92 9.80 -23.32 -15.44
C GLY A 92 9.55 -21.89 -14.97
N TYR A 93 8.49 -21.25 -15.49
CA TYR A 93 8.05 -19.93 -15.06
C TYR A 93 7.74 -19.90 -13.56
N SER A 94 6.94 -20.85 -13.06
CA SER A 94 6.62 -20.96 -11.63
C SER A 94 7.84 -21.18 -10.75
N ALA A 95 8.81 -21.98 -11.19
CA ALA A 95 10.05 -22.20 -10.44
C ALA A 95 10.89 -20.92 -10.37
N VAL A 96 11.05 -20.22 -11.50
CA VAL A 96 11.80 -18.96 -11.56
C VAL A 96 11.11 -17.87 -10.74
N MET A 97 9.80 -17.66 -10.94
CA MET A 97 9.05 -16.67 -10.16
C MET A 97 9.02 -17.02 -8.67
N GLY A 98 8.84 -18.30 -8.32
CA GLY A 98 8.88 -18.75 -6.93
C GLY A 98 10.23 -18.45 -6.27
N ALA A 99 11.34 -18.69 -6.97
CA ALA A 99 12.68 -18.34 -6.50
C ALA A 99 12.86 -16.82 -6.36
N VAL A 100 12.41 -16.02 -7.34
CA VAL A 100 12.47 -14.56 -7.28
C VAL A 100 11.68 -14.04 -6.07
N LEU A 101 10.44 -14.48 -5.88
CA LEU A 101 9.60 -14.05 -4.75
C LEU A 101 10.17 -14.51 -3.40
N ALA A 102 10.78 -15.68 -3.34
CA ALA A 102 11.47 -16.16 -2.14
C ALA A 102 12.69 -15.29 -1.79
N LEU A 103 13.45 -14.84 -2.80
CA LEU A 103 14.56 -13.90 -2.61
C LEU A 103 14.05 -12.50 -2.20
N LEU A 104 12.93 -12.04 -2.77
CA LEU A 104 12.29 -10.79 -2.35
C LEU A 104 11.82 -10.87 -0.89
N LEU A 105 11.22 -11.98 -0.46
CA LEU A 105 10.87 -12.20 0.94
C LEU A 105 12.12 -12.20 1.83
N LEU A 106 13.22 -12.79 1.38
CA LEU A 106 14.49 -12.78 2.12
C LEU A 106 15.03 -11.37 2.32
N ALA A 107 15.05 -10.56 1.24
CA ALA A 107 15.47 -9.17 1.29
C ALA A 107 14.56 -8.34 2.19
N ASP A 108 13.26 -8.52 2.06
CA ASP A 108 12.24 -7.87 2.88
C ASP A 108 12.40 -8.19 4.37
N LEU A 109 12.59 -9.47 4.73
CA LEU A 109 12.92 -9.87 6.11
C LEU A 109 14.20 -9.22 6.62
N GLY A 110 15.24 -9.18 5.78
CA GLY A 110 16.55 -8.64 6.13
C GLY A 110 16.59 -7.14 6.33
N LEU A 111 15.79 -6.40 5.56
CA LEU A 111 15.79 -4.94 5.53
C LEU A 111 14.73 -4.32 6.43
N TYR A 112 13.61 -5.00 6.69
CA TYR A 112 12.51 -4.45 7.49
C TYR A 112 12.96 -4.01 8.90
N HIS A 113 13.94 -4.68 9.51
CA HIS A 113 14.45 -4.30 10.83
C HIS A 113 15.12 -2.91 10.80
N ALA A 114 15.91 -2.62 9.77
CA ALA A 114 16.63 -1.35 9.64
C ALA A 114 15.75 -0.25 9.06
N TRP A 115 14.86 -0.58 8.13
CA TRP A 115 14.08 0.39 7.38
C TRP A 115 12.74 0.70 8.05
N GLY A 116 12.16 -0.24 8.79
CA GLY A 116 10.88 -0.07 9.47
C GLY A 116 9.65 -0.11 8.54
N PHE A 117 9.83 -0.36 7.25
CA PHE A 117 8.77 -0.54 6.26
C PHE A 117 9.07 -1.72 5.33
N ARG A 118 8.03 -2.21 4.65
CA ARG A 118 8.06 -3.40 3.77
C ARG A 118 8.77 -3.07 2.46
N LEU A 119 9.42 -4.05 1.86
CA LEU A 119 10.21 -3.87 0.65
C LEU A 119 9.44 -3.10 -0.44
N ASP A 120 10.06 -2.03 -0.93
CA ASP A 120 9.58 -1.18 -2.01
C ASP A 120 10.72 -0.79 -2.96
N ALA A 121 10.44 0.03 -3.97
CA ALA A 121 11.41 0.43 -4.98
C ALA A 121 12.55 1.32 -4.46
N THR A 122 12.57 1.71 -3.18
CA THR A 122 13.74 2.37 -2.59
C THR A 122 14.98 1.50 -2.61
N ILE A 123 14.85 0.17 -2.77
CA ILE A 123 15.99 -0.74 -2.96
C ILE A 123 16.72 -0.55 -4.30
N LEU A 124 16.05 -0.04 -5.34
CA LEU A 124 16.60 -0.02 -6.70
C LEU A 124 17.86 0.85 -6.82
N PRO A 125 17.91 2.09 -6.28
CA PRO A 125 19.16 2.87 -6.25
C PRO A 125 20.29 2.15 -5.51
N TYR A 126 20.00 1.47 -4.40
CA TYR A 126 21.01 0.77 -3.60
C TYR A 126 21.56 -0.50 -4.26
N LEU A 127 20.96 -1.00 -5.35
CA LEU A 127 21.57 -2.06 -6.16
C LEU A 127 22.92 -1.63 -6.75
N THR A 128 23.14 -0.32 -6.91
CA THR A 128 24.43 0.25 -7.34
C THR A 128 25.44 0.40 -6.19
N SER A 129 24.99 0.33 -4.93
CA SER A 129 25.81 0.36 -3.73
C SER A 129 25.57 -0.86 -2.81
N PRO A 130 25.91 -2.10 -3.23
CA PRO A 130 25.60 -3.32 -2.47
C PRO A 130 26.16 -3.37 -1.04
N ARG A 131 27.28 -2.66 -0.79
CA ARG A 131 27.88 -2.56 0.55
C ARG A 131 26.95 -1.86 1.55
N GLU A 132 26.18 -0.87 1.11
CA GLU A 132 25.24 -0.13 1.97
C GLU A 132 24.01 -0.99 2.35
N VAL A 133 23.53 -1.80 1.39
CA VAL A 133 22.46 -2.79 1.63
C VAL A 133 22.92 -3.85 2.62
N MET A 134 24.13 -4.39 2.43
CA MET A 134 24.69 -5.39 3.33
C MET A 134 24.96 -4.82 4.72
N ALA A 135 25.39 -3.56 4.82
CA ALA A 135 25.54 -2.88 6.11
C ALA A 135 24.20 -2.71 6.83
N SER A 136 23.15 -2.34 6.08
CA SER A 136 21.78 -2.21 6.61
C SER A 136 21.21 -3.54 7.11
N ALA A 137 21.57 -4.65 6.46
CA ALA A 137 21.18 -6.00 6.86
C ALA A 137 22.17 -6.68 7.83
N GLY A 138 23.26 -6.01 8.22
CA GLY A 138 24.41 -6.63 8.89
C GLY A 138 24.14 -7.13 10.32
N SER A 139 23.11 -6.60 10.99
CA SER A 139 22.66 -7.05 12.31
C SER A 139 21.65 -8.20 12.24
N THR A 140 21.21 -8.60 11.04
CA THR A 140 20.16 -9.59 10.87
C THR A 140 20.74 -11.02 10.98
N PRO A 141 20.16 -11.91 11.81
CA PRO A 141 20.67 -13.26 12.00
C PRO A 141 20.53 -14.09 10.70
N LEU A 142 21.66 -14.29 10.03
CA LEU A 142 21.76 -14.91 8.71
C LEU A 142 21.19 -16.34 8.68
N GLY A 143 21.35 -17.09 9.78
CA GLY A 143 20.76 -18.43 9.94
C GLY A 143 19.23 -18.41 9.90
N GLY A 144 18.58 -17.40 10.49
CA GLY A 144 17.12 -17.25 10.45
C GLY A 144 16.61 -16.93 9.04
N LEU A 145 17.35 -16.10 8.30
CA LEU A 145 17.06 -15.78 6.91
C LEU A 145 17.16 -17.01 6.00
N LEU A 146 18.23 -17.79 6.11
CA LEU A 146 18.40 -19.03 5.35
C LEU A 146 17.33 -20.08 5.68
N LEU A 147 16.93 -20.18 6.95
CA LEU A 147 15.83 -21.06 7.37
C LEU A 147 14.50 -20.61 6.76
N ALA A 148 14.20 -19.31 6.76
CA ALA A 148 13.01 -18.76 6.12
C ALA A 148 13.00 -19.02 4.61
N LEU A 149 14.14 -18.85 3.93
CA LEU A 149 14.31 -19.17 2.51
C LEU A 149 14.05 -20.66 2.23
N ALA A 150 14.66 -21.55 3.02
CA ALA A 150 14.44 -22.98 2.87
C ALA A 150 12.97 -23.35 3.11
N ALA A 151 12.35 -22.79 4.15
CA ALA A 151 10.94 -23.02 4.48
C ALA A 151 10.01 -22.60 3.34
N VAL A 152 10.17 -21.39 2.79
CA VAL A 152 9.31 -20.91 1.69
C VAL A 152 9.52 -21.71 0.40
N MET A 153 10.76 -22.10 0.08
CA MET A 153 11.05 -22.90 -1.11
C MET A 153 10.50 -24.33 -1.00
N LEU A 154 10.65 -24.97 0.15
CA LEU A 154 10.11 -26.31 0.42
C LEU A 154 8.58 -26.29 0.41
N ALA A 155 7.96 -25.34 1.13
CA ALA A 155 6.51 -25.20 1.18
C ALA A 155 5.94 -24.86 -0.20
N GLY A 156 6.55 -23.92 -0.94
CA GLY A 156 6.15 -23.58 -2.30
C GLY A 156 6.24 -24.77 -3.24
N THR A 157 7.32 -25.55 -3.18
CA THR A 157 7.47 -26.77 -4.00
C THR A 157 6.42 -27.83 -3.64
N ALA A 158 6.18 -28.06 -2.34
CA ALA A 158 5.17 -28.99 -1.87
C ALA A 158 3.76 -28.56 -2.31
N LEU A 159 3.43 -27.29 -2.12
CA LEU A 159 2.16 -26.69 -2.50
C LEU A 159 1.93 -26.78 -4.01
N TYR A 160 2.95 -26.48 -4.82
CA TYR A 160 2.89 -26.60 -6.27
C TYR A 160 2.63 -28.04 -6.72
N ARG A 161 3.29 -29.00 -6.08
CA ARG A 161 3.09 -30.43 -6.36
C ARG A 161 1.67 -30.87 -6.03
N VAL A 162 1.10 -30.39 -4.93
CA VAL A 162 -0.27 -30.74 -4.50
C VAL A 162 -1.33 -30.07 -5.38
N LEU A 163 -1.18 -28.78 -5.69
CA LEU A 163 -2.21 -27.99 -6.36
C LEU A 163 -2.14 -28.05 -7.88
N VAL A 164 -0.93 -28.04 -8.47
CA VAL A 164 -0.73 -27.75 -9.90
C VAL A 164 -0.22 -28.96 -10.69
N SER A 165 0.72 -29.75 -10.15
CA SER A 165 1.54 -30.69 -10.94
C SER A 165 0.82 -31.88 -11.59
N ARG A 166 -0.49 -32.07 -11.36
CA ARG A 166 -1.28 -33.19 -11.90
C ARG A 166 -2.50 -32.68 -12.64
N LEU A 167 -2.29 -32.27 -13.88
CA LEU A 167 -3.37 -31.82 -14.76
C LEU A 167 -3.89 -32.99 -15.60
N PRO A 168 -5.18 -33.35 -15.49
CA PRO A 168 -5.78 -34.36 -16.33
C PRO A 168 -5.83 -33.89 -17.80
N ALA A 169 -5.88 -34.85 -18.71
CA ALA A 169 -6.08 -34.58 -20.13
C ALA A 169 -7.45 -33.89 -20.37
N LEU A 170 -7.61 -33.30 -21.55
CA LEU A 170 -8.92 -32.78 -21.99
C LEU A 170 -9.94 -33.93 -21.97
N PRO A 171 -11.15 -33.72 -21.42
CA PRO A 171 -12.22 -34.71 -21.52
C PRO A 171 -12.48 -35.07 -22.99
N ALA A 172 -12.71 -36.35 -23.27
CA ALA A 172 -13.07 -36.81 -24.61
C ALA A 172 -14.34 -36.06 -25.07
N GLY A 173 -14.28 -35.43 -26.25
CA GLY A 173 -15.38 -34.61 -26.81
C GLY A 173 -15.32 -33.10 -26.49
N PHE A 174 -14.44 -32.66 -25.59
CA PHE A 174 -14.23 -31.22 -25.35
C PHE A 174 -13.25 -30.65 -26.38
N GLY A 175 -13.78 -29.99 -27.41
CA GLY A 175 -12.97 -29.42 -28.50
C GLY A 175 -11.94 -28.38 -28.03
N ARG A 176 -10.82 -28.29 -28.74
CA ARG A 176 -9.70 -27.36 -28.44
C ARG A 176 -10.13 -25.88 -28.38
N ALA A 177 -11.02 -25.46 -29.28
CA ALA A 177 -11.55 -24.10 -29.30
C ALA A 177 -12.34 -23.74 -28.04
N ARG A 178 -13.14 -24.68 -27.51
CA ARG A 178 -13.87 -24.48 -26.25
C ARG A 178 -12.90 -24.37 -25.07
N ALA A 179 -11.79 -25.12 -25.09
CA ALA A 179 -10.78 -25.05 -24.04
C ALA A 179 -10.01 -23.73 -24.06
N ALA A 180 -9.68 -23.24 -25.25
CA ALA A 180 -9.09 -21.92 -25.45
C ALA A 180 -10.05 -20.81 -25.00
N LEU A 181 -11.33 -20.89 -25.35
CA LEU A 181 -12.36 -19.94 -24.91
C LEU A 181 -12.48 -19.93 -23.38
N ALA A 182 -12.55 -21.09 -22.73
CA ALA A 182 -12.59 -21.16 -21.27
C ALA A 182 -11.35 -20.53 -20.62
N GLY A 183 -10.15 -20.81 -21.14
CA GLY A 183 -8.92 -20.17 -20.67
C GLY A 183 -8.90 -18.65 -20.87
N LEU A 184 -9.46 -18.17 -21.98
CA LEU A 184 -9.62 -16.74 -22.25
C LEU A 184 -10.58 -16.09 -21.24
N LEU A 185 -11.72 -16.73 -20.95
CA LEU A 185 -12.67 -16.25 -19.94
C LEU A 185 -12.04 -16.19 -18.54
N TYR A 186 -11.24 -17.20 -18.16
CA TYR A 186 -10.46 -17.15 -16.92
C TYR A 186 -9.39 -16.04 -16.92
N SER A 187 -8.79 -15.75 -18.07
CA SER A 187 -7.84 -14.64 -18.20
C SER A 187 -8.54 -13.28 -18.03
N ILE A 188 -9.75 -13.13 -18.57
CA ILE A 188 -10.57 -11.92 -18.40
C ILE A 188 -10.98 -11.74 -16.93
N LEU A 189 -11.27 -12.82 -16.20
CA LEU A 189 -11.57 -12.78 -14.77
C LEU A 189 -10.41 -12.26 -13.90
N LEU A 190 -9.17 -12.25 -14.41
CA LEU A 190 -8.04 -11.64 -13.70
C LEU A 190 -8.11 -10.11 -13.69
N ILE A 191 -8.79 -9.47 -14.65
CA ILE A 191 -8.82 -7.99 -14.78
C ILE A 191 -9.30 -7.29 -13.50
N PRO A 192 -10.45 -7.64 -12.89
CA PRO A 192 -10.84 -7.03 -11.62
C PRO A 192 -9.85 -7.37 -10.50
N LEU A 193 -9.28 -8.57 -10.46
CA LEU A 193 -8.31 -8.96 -9.43
C LEU A 193 -7.01 -8.16 -9.52
N LEU A 194 -6.51 -7.90 -10.73
CA LEU A 194 -5.32 -7.06 -10.98
C LEU A 194 -5.49 -5.65 -10.42
N ARG A 195 -6.71 -5.10 -10.50
CA ARG A 195 -7.05 -3.78 -9.95
C ARG A 195 -7.39 -3.81 -8.46
N GLY A 196 -7.50 -4.99 -7.85
CA GLY A 196 -8.03 -5.20 -6.50
C GLY A 196 -9.52 -4.90 -6.39
N GLY A 197 -10.28 -5.01 -7.48
CA GLY A 197 -11.73 -4.89 -7.54
C GLY A 197 -12.24 -4.10 -8.76
N VAL A 198 -13.49 -3.63 -8.68
CA VAL A 198 -14.18 -2.89 -9.76
C VAL A 198 -14.24 -1.38 -9.53
N GLN A 199 -13.54 -0.89 -8.51
CA GLN A 199 -13.47 0.52 -8.16
C GLN A 199 -12.72 1.36 -9.21
N GLN A 200 -12.94 2.69 -9.16
CA GLN A 200 -12.31 3.65 -10.07
C GLN A 200 -10.79 3.73 -9.90
N ILE A 201 -10.30 3.74 -8.65
CA ILE A 201 -8.87 3.83 -8.35
C ILE A 201 -8.34 2.41 -8.12
N PRO A 202 -7.30 1.95 -8.86
CA PRO A 202 -6.67 0.67 -8.58
C PRO A 202 -6.18 0.56 -7.13
N VAL A 203 -6.10 -0.66 -6.63
CA VAL A 203 -5.63 -0.94 -5.26
C VAL A 203 -4.27 -0.29 -4.99
N ASN A 204 -4.13 0.29 -3.81
CA ASN A 204 -2.91 0.92 -3.32
C ASN A 204 -2.44 0.28 -2.02
N GLN A 205 -1.20 0.58 -1.62
CA GLN A 205 -0.62 0.12 -0.35
C GLN A 205 -1.50 0.48 0.86
N SER A 206 -2.19 1.62 0.85
CA SER A 206 -3.05 2.08 1.95
C SER A 206 -4.31 1.25 2.16
N ASP A 207 -4.76 0.50 1.15
CA ASP A 207 -6.03 -0.24 1.22
C ASP A 207 -5.94 -1.43 2.19
N VAL A 208 -4.73 -1.87 2.53
CA VAL A 208 -4.48 -2.92 3.52
C VAL A 208 -4.06 -2.38 4.89
N TYR A 209 -4.13 -1.07 5.13
CA TYR A 209 -3.91 -0.48 6.45
C TYR A 209 -5.24 -0.41 7.21
N PHE A 210 -5.46 -1.37 8.10
CA PHE A 210 -6.75 -1.58 8.78
C PHE A 210 -6.69 -1.37 10.30
N SER A 211 -5.49 -1.20 10.86
CA SER A 211 -5.22 -1.25 12.29
C SER A 211 -4.54 0.01 12.79
N THR A 212 -4.69 0.29 14.08
CA THR A 212 -3.94 1.37 14.76
C THR A 212 -2.49 0.99 15.05
N TYR A 213 -2.14 -0.28 14.87
CA TYR A 213 -0.80 -0.83 15.08
C TYR A 213 -0.05 -0.85 13.74
N PRO A 214 0.97 0.00 13.54
CA PRO A 214 1.70 0.08 12.26
C PRO A 214 2.24 -1.29 11.80
N PHE A 215 2.81 -2.06 12.73
CA PHE A 215 3.33 -3.40 12.44
C PHE A 215 2.27 -4.35 11.84
N ALA A 216 1.02 -4.30 12.30
CA ALA A 216 -0.06 -5.11 11.74
C ALA A 216 -0.42 -4.71 10.30
N ASN A 217 -0.37 -3.41 10.01
CA ASN A 217 -0.59 -2.89 8.66
C ASN A 217 0.57 -3.28 7.73
N HIS A 218 1.82 -3.15 8.20
CA HIS A 218 2.99 -3.58 7.45
C HIS A 218 2.94 -5.08 7.12
N ALA A 219 2.54 -5.92 8.07
CA ALA A 219 2.40 -7.36 7.84
C ALA A 219 1.35 -7.72 6.78
N ALA A 220 0.34 -6.88 6.53
CA ALA A 220 -0.66 -7.11 5.49
C ALA A 220 -0.10 -6.89 4.08
N ILE A 221 0.98 -6.12 3.93
CA ILE A 221 1.53 -5.72 2.64
C ILE A 221 2.29 -6.88 1.98
N ASN A 222 1.91 -7.18 0.74
CA ASN A 222 2.66 -8.07 -0.14
C ASN A 222 3.91 -7.33 -0.67
N PRO A 223 5.14 -7.78 -0.34
CA PRO A 223 6.36 -7.04 -0.66
C PRO A 223 6.67 -7.05 -2.17
N ALA A 224 6.30 -8.12 -2.89
CA ALA A 224 6.52 -8.19 -4.33
C ALA A 224 5.57 -7.25 -5.08
N TRP A 225 4.30 -7.20 -4.65
CA TRP A 225 3.34 -6.23 -5.18
C TRP A 225 3.79 -4.79 -4.90
N ASN A 226 4.19 -4.52 -3.65
CA ASN A 226 4.60 -3.18 -3.20
C ASN A 226 5.82 -2.67 -3.96
N LEU A 227 6.83 -3.53 -4.17
CA LEU A 227 7.99 -3.22 -5.01
C LEU A 227 7.59 -2.92 -6.46
N ALA A 228 6.72 -3.73 -7.06
CA ALA A 228 6.27 -3.53 -8.44
C ALA A 228 5.48 -2.22 -8.61
N ASP A 229 4.51 -1.95 -7.74
CA ASP A 229 3.69 -0.73 -7.79
C ASP A 229 4.55 0.52 -7.60
N THR A 230 5.42 0.54 -6.58
CA THR A 230 6.28 1.70 -6.31
C THR A 230 7.33 1.92 -7.41
N ALA A 231 7.86 0.85 -8.03
CA ALA A 231 8.81 0.99 -9.14
C ALA A 231 8.16 1.63 -10.37
N LEU A 232 6.94 1.23 -10.71
CA LEU A 232 6.18 1.81 -11.82
C LEU A 232 5.87 3.29 -11.58
N ARG A 233 5.56 3.68 -10.33
CA ARG A 233 5.36 5.08 -9.95
C ARG A 233 6.64 5.90 -10.02
N LEU A 234 7.76 5.38 -9.50
CA LEU A 234 9.05 6.07 -9.58
C LEU A 234 9.46 6.38 -11.03
N SER A 235 9.25 5.43 -11.96
CA SER A 235 9.54 5.68 -13.38
C SER A 235 8.65 6.77 -14.00
N SER A 236 7.46 7.00 -13.44
CA SER A 236 6.53 8.02 -13.92
C SER A 236 6.83 9.41 -13.33
N ASP A 237 7.35 9.46 -12.10
CA ASP A 237 7.67 10.70 -11.36
C ASP A 237 9.07 11.27 -11.70
N ALA A 238 9.83 10.63 -12.60
CA ALA A 238 11.20 10.99 -12.97
C ALA A 238 11.34 12.27 -13.83
N ALA A 239 10.30 13.11 -13.89
CA ALA A 239 10.45 14.44 -14.48
C ALA A 239 11.57 15.18 -13.71
N PRO A 240 12.57 15.78 -14.41
CA PRO A 240 13.66 16.46 -13.75
C PRO A 240 13.08 17.53 -12.82
N GLN A 241 13.34 17.38 -11.51
CA GLN A 241 13.13 18.48 -10.57
C GLN A 241 13.96 19.65 -11.11
N PRO A 242 13.37 20.82 -11.38
CA PRO A 242 14.15 21.95 -11.86
C PRO A 242 15.19 22.27 -10.79
N HIS A 243 16.47 22.20 -11.14
CA HIS A 243 17.54 22.72 -10.29
C HIS A 243 17.49 24.24 -10.36
N PHE A 244 16.59 24.83 -9.55
CA PHE A 244 16.38 26.28 -9.52
C PHE A 244 17.60 27.04 -8.97
N MET A 245 18.40 26.40 -8.11
CA MET A 245 19.57 27.00 -7.47
C MET A 245 20.55 25.93 -6.97
N ALA A 246 21.76 26.35 -6.58
CA ALA A 246 22.75 25.47 -5.96
C ALA A 246 22.30 24.97 -4.57
N ASP A 247 22.65 23.73 -4.23
CA ASP A 247 22.32 23.08 -2.95
C ASP A 247 22.72 23.90 -1.72
N SER A 248 23.88 24.57 -1.76
CA SER A 248 24.37 25.41 -0.67
C SER A 248 23.43 26.60 -0.42
N THR A 249 22.97 27.26 -1.49
CA THR A 249 22.02 28.36 -1.43
C THR A 249 20.66 27.87 -0.92
N ALA A 250 20.15 26.76 -1.44
CA ALA A 250 18.89 26.18 -1.02
C ALA A 250 18.89 25.82 0.47
N ARG A 251 19.93 25.12 0.95
CA ARG A 251 20.06 24.73 2.36
C ARG A 251 20.11 25.94 3.29
N ARG A 252 20.84 27.00 2.91
CA ARG A 252 20.91 28.24 3.70
C ARG A 252 19.54 28.93 3.79
N LEU A 253 18.87 29.14 2.65
CA LEU A 253 17.55 29.78 2.62
C LEU A 253 16.52 28.99 3.44
N VAL A 254 16.51 27.66 3.33
CA VAL A 254 15.61 26.82 4.13
C VAL A 254 15.97 26.89 5.61
N ALA A 255 17.27 26.83 5.98
CA ALA A 255 17.68 26.92 7.38
C ALA A 255 17.27 28.24 8.03
N GLU A 256 17.29 29.35 7.28
CA GLU A 256 16.80 30.65 7.76
C GLU A 256 15.30 30.66 8.06
N LEU A 257 14.48 29.89 7.32
CA LEU A 257 13.03 29.78 7.55
C LEU A 257 12.66 28.93 8.77
N TYR A 258 13.53 28.01 9.19
CA TYR A 258 13.29 27.05 10.28
C TYR A 258 14.16 27.31 11.50
N GLN A 259 14.58 28.55 11.74
CA GLN A 259 15.31 28.88 12.96
C GLN A 259 14.46 28.54 14.20
N PRO A 260 15.03 27.92 15.25
CA PRO A 260 14.30 27.59 16.46
C PRO A 260 13.70 28.88 17.05
N GLN A 261 12.37 28.99 17.06
CA GLN A 261 11.73 30.08 17.77
C GLN A 261 11.94 29.90 19.27
N ASP A 262 12.41 30.96 19.92
CA ASP A 262 12.53 31.02 21.36
C ASP A 262 11.13 30.87 21.97
N SER A 263 10.87 29.74 22.63
CA SER A 263 9.53 29.35 23.09
C SER A 263 8.96 30.34 24.11
N SER A 264 9.85 31.15 24.72
CA SER A 264 9.51 32.27 25.59
C SER A 264 8.71 33.39 24.91
N GLN A 265 8.68 33.43 23.57
CA GLN A 265 7.92 34.40 22.78
C GLN A 265 6.54 33.90 22.34
N THR A 266 6.09 32.74 22.81
CA THR A 266 4.77 32.20 22.44
C THR A 266 3.67 33.07 23.06
N LEU A 267 3.07 33.95 22.27
CA LEU A 267 1.95 34.79 22.70
C LEU A 267 0.71 33.93 22.98
N ALA A 268 0.29 33.87 24.23
CA ALA A 268 -0.97 33.24 24.60
C ALA A 268 -2.14 34.16 24.22
N LEU A 269 -2.75 33.88 23.05
CA LEU A 269 -3.89 34.64 22.54
C LEU A 269 -5.22 34.30 23.23
N LEU A 270 -5.35 33.09 23.77
CA LEU A 270 -6.58 32.59 24.36
C LEU A 270 -6.49 32.64 25.89
N THR A 271 -7.55 33.13 26.53
CA THR A 271 -7.69 33.15 27.98
C THR A 271 -8.14 31.81 28.56
N GLU A 272 -8.87 31.01 27.76
CA GLU A 272 -9.27 29.66 28.11
C GLU A 272 -8.07 28.70 27.94
N PRO A 273 -7.58 28.06 29.02
CA PRO A 273 -6.41 27.18 28.95
C PRO A 273 -6.66 25.89 28.16
N ARG A 274 -7.93 25.47 27.98
CA ARG A 274 -8.28 24.25 27.22
C ARG A 274 -9.47 24.50 26.29
N PRO A 275 -9.28 25.28 25.21
CA PRO A 275 -10.36 25.59 24.30
C PRO A 275 -10.77 24.32 23.53
N ASN A 276 -12.06 24.21 23.23
CA ASN A 276 -12.52 23.26 22.22
C ASN A 276 -12.19 23.82 20.83
N VAL A 277 -11.44 23.07 20.04
CA VAL A 277 -11.05 23.49 18.69
C VAL A 277 -11.86 22.70 17.67
N LEU A 278 -12.68 23.41 16.88
CA LEU A 278 -13.38 22.85 15.73
C LEU A 278 -12.61 23.19 14.45
N PHE A 279 -12.08 22.17 13.78
CA PHE A 279 -11.33 22.35 12.54
C PHE A 279 -12.18 21.90 11.34
N ILE A 280 -12.63 22.87 10.53
CA ILE A 280 -13.49 22.64 9.36
C ILE A 280 -12.65 22.77 8.10
N ILE A 281 -12.61 21.71 7.30
CA ILE A 281 -11.92 21.68 6.01
C ILE A 281 -12.98 21.60 4.92
N LEU A 282 -12.97 22.56 4.00
CA LEU A 282 -13.94 22.65 2.90
C LEU A 282 -13.28 22.19 1.59
N GLU A 283 -13.85 21.16 0.97
CA GLU A 283 -13.33 20.58 -0.28
C GLU A 283 -13.64 21.49 -1.47
N SER A 284 -12.63 21.76 -2.32
CA SER A 284 -12.77 22.57 -3.55
C SER A 284 -13.38 23.97 -3.34
N PHE A 285 -13.18 24.56 -2.16
CA PHE A 285 -13.79 25.82 -1.75
C PHE A 285 -12.93 27.03 -2.14
N THR A 286 -13.09 27.50 -3.38
CA THR A 286 -12.27 28.56 -3.97
C THR A 286 -12.71 29.96 -3.54
N ALA A 287 -11.73 30.86 -3.31
CA ALA A 287 -11.96 32.26 -2.95
C ALA A 287 -12.84 33.04 -3.95
N LYS A 288 -12.87 32.61 -5.23
CA LYS A 288 -13.71 33.21 -6.27
C LYS A 288 -15.21 33.16 -5.94
N LEU A 289 -15.63 32.24 -5.06
CA LEU A 289 -17.01 32.04 -4.66
C LEU A 289 -17.28 32.46 -3.21
N VAL A 290 -16.34 33.16 -2.57
CA VAL A 290 -16.43 33.54 -1.15
C VAL A 290 -16.53 35.06 -1.03
N GLY A 291 -17.70 35.55 -0.64
CA GLY A 291 -18.01 36.98 -0.60
C GLY A 291 -17.08 37.77 0.32
N CYS A 292 -16.79 37.27 1.52
CA CYS A 292 -15.96 37.98 2.50
C CYS A 292 -14.49 38.17 2.11
N VAL A 293 -14.00 37.50 1.05
CA VAL A 293 -12.64 37.70 0.50
C VAL A 293 -12.66 38.28 -0.92
N GLY A 294 -13.78 38.90 -1.33
CA GLY A 294 -13.92 39.57 -2.63
C GLY A 294 -14.35 38.65 -3.79
N GLY A 295 -14.81 37.44 -3.49
CA GLY A 295 -15.46 36.57 -4.46
C GLY A 295 -16.91 36.97 -4.78
N GLU A 296 -17.62 36.08 -5.46
CA GLU A 296 -19.02 36.29 -5.85
C GLU A 296 -19.95 36.51 -4.64
N ALA A 297 -20.65 37.64 -4.64
CA ALA A 297 -21.51 38.05 -3.53
C ALA A 297 -22.75 37.14 -3.40
N GLY A 298 -23.15 36.85 -2.15
CA GLY A 298 -24.38 36.10 -1.86
C GLY A 298 -24.24 34.58 -1.92
N ILE A 299 -23.08 34.03 -2.33
CA ILE A 299 -22.84 32.58 -2.36
C ILE A 299 -22.57 32.02 -0.95
N THR A 300 -21.88 32.78 -0.10
CA THR A 300 -21.41 32.33 1.23
C THR A 300 -21.97 33.14 2.40
N PRO A 301 -23.29 33.42 2.47
CA PRO A 301 -23.84 34.41 3.41
C PRO A 301 -23.57 34.07 4.89
N ASN A 302 -23.56 32.79 5.26
CA ASN A 302 -23.27 32.35 6.63
C ASN A 302 -21.79 32.54 6.99
N LEU A 303 -20.89 32.22 6.06
CA LEU A 303 -19.45 32.41 6.27
C LEU A 303 -19.11 33.89 6.28
N ASP A 304 -19.76 34.69 5.44
CA ASP A 304 -19.59 36.14 5.41
C ASP A 304 -20.08 36.78 6.71
N SER A 305 -21.12 36.23 7.33
CA SER A 305 -21.56 36.66 8.67
C SER A 305 -20.55 36.30 9.75
N LEU A 306 -20.02 35.08 9.74
CA LEU A 306 -18.99 34.66 10.70
C LEU A 306 -17.70 35.46 10.56
N ALA A 307 -17.32 35.82 9.33
CA ALA A 307 -16.12 36.60 9.05
C ALA A 307 -16.14 37.99 9.72
N ARG A 308 -17.32 38.59 9.92
CA ARG A 308 -17.46 39.90 10.60
C ARG A 308 -17.18 39.85 12.10
N GLU A 309 -17.28 38.67 12.71
CA GLU A 309 -17.11 38.44 14.15
C GLU A 309 -15.85 37.63 14.46
N SER A 310 -14.95 37.44 13.48
CA SER A 310 -13.77 36.59 13.61
C SER A 310 -12.52 37.23 13.00
N VAL A 311 -11.38 36.57 13.21
CA VAL A 311 -10.12 36.94 12.54
C VAL A 311 -10.12 36.31 11.15
N LEU A 312 -10.33 37.15 10.13
CA LEU A 312 -10.30 36.76 8.72
C LEU A 312 -8.89 36.92 8.14
N PHE A 313 -8.40 35.89 7.44
CA PHE A 313 -7.19 35.97 6.62
C PHE A 313 -7.59 36.13 5.15
N THR A 314 -7.32 37.29 4.56
CA THR A 314 -7.60 37.60 3.15
C THR A 314 -6.53 37.06 2.21
N ASP A 315 -5.29 37.00 2.68
CA ASP A 315 -4.12 36.56 1.90
C ASP A 315 -3.67 35.16 2.31
N ILE A 316 -4.58 34.19 2.18
CA ILE A 316 -4.32 32.78 2.48
C ILE A 316 -4.24 31.97 1.19
N TYR A 317 -3.14 31.24 1.03
CA TYR A 317 -2.86 30.46 -0.17
C TYR A 317 -2.81 28.97 0.15
N ALA A 318 -3.44 28.16 -0.69
CA ALA A 318 -3.32 26.71 -0.60
C ALA A 318 -1.88 26.30 -0.92
N ALA A 319 -1.32 25.38 -0.11
CA ALA A 319 0.02 24.85 -0.35
C ALA A 319 0.10 23.97 -1.62
N GLY A 320 -1.03 23.59 -2.20
CA GLY A 320 -1.08 22.77 -3.41
C GLY A 320 -2.44 22.84 -4.11
N ASP A 321 -2.47 22.24 -5.29
CA ASP A 321 -3.57 22.21 -6.25
C ASP A 321 -4.47 20.97 -6.11
N ARG A 322 -4.15 20.07 -5.18
CA ARG A 322 -4.85 18.81 -4.94
C ARG A 322 -5.17 18.63 -3.47
N SER A 323 -6.31 18.02 -3.17
CA SER A 323 -6.78 17.76 -1.79
C SER A 323 -5.75 16.98 -0.97
N GLN A 324 -5.06 16.01 -1.59
CA GLN A 324 -3.96 15.26 -0.97
C GLN A 324 -2.81 16.16 -0.48
N LYS A 325 -2.43 17.18 -1.25
CA LYS A 325 -1.36 18.12 -0.92
C LYS A 325 -1.83 19.13 0.13
N GLY A 326 -3.07 19.63 -0.02
CA GLY A 326 -3.71 20.54 0.94
C GLY A 326 -3.90 19.92 2.32
N LEU A 327 -4.37 18.67 2.40
CA LEU A 327 -4.58 17.97 3.68
C LEU A 327 -3.28 17.75 4.45
N VAL A 328 -2.18 17.42 3.76
CA VAL A 328 -0.86 17.31 4.38
C VAL A 328 -0.43 18.65 4.96
N ALA A 329 -0.51 19.73 4.19
CA ALA A 329 -0.13 21.05 4.68
C ALA A 329 -0.99 21.50 5.88
N LEU A 330 -2.31 21.31 5.82
CA LEU A 330 -3.24 21.68 6.88
C LEU A 330 -3.03 20.89 8.18
N LEU A 331 -2.81 19.58 8.08
CA LEU A 331 -2.76 18.69 9.25
C LEU A 331 -1.35 18.49 9.80
N SER A 332 -0.32 18.65 8.98
CA SER A 332 1.08 18.39 9.31
C SER A 332 1.95 19.64 9.31
N GLY A 333 1.52 20.72 8.66
CA GLY A 333 2.39 21.87 8.38
C GLY A 333 3.55 21.50 7.43
N TYR A 334 3.46 20.37 6.73
CA TYR A 334 4.52 19.89 5.87
C TYR A 334 4.44 20.54 4.49
N PRO A 335 5.53 21.13 3.96
CA PRO A 335 5.53 21.80 2.68
C PRO A 335 5.25 20.81 1.55
N ASN A 336 4.58 21.29 0.51
CA ASN A 336 4.19 20.48 -0.63
C ASN A 336 5.37 20.23 -1.60
N GLN A 337 5.36 19.08 -2.28
CA GLN A 337 6.32 18.75 -3.33
C GLN A 337 5.76 19.10 -4.71
N SER A 338 6.65 19.38 -5.65
CA SER A 338 6.33 19.75 -7.03
C SER A 338 5.56 18.64 -7.76
N THR A 339 6.18 17.48 -7.92
CA THR A 339 5.69 16.39 -8.78
C THR A 339 4.83 15.36 -8.06
N THR A 340 5.02 15.21 -6.74
CA THR A 340 4.40 14.12 -5.98
C THR A 340 3.75 14.65 -4.69
N SER A 341 3.07 13.78 -3.95
CA SER A 341 2.54 14.11 -2.63
C SER A 341 3.09 13.11 -1.63
N ILE A 342 3.59 13.60 -0.50
CA ILE A 342 4.14 12.75 0.55
C ILE A 342 3.14 11.70 1.06
N ILE A 343 1.83 11.96 0.96
CA ILE A 343 0.76 11.02 1.35
C ILE A 343 0.84 9.67 0.60
N ASN A 344 1.41 9.67 -0.61
CA ASN A 344 1.59 8.47 -1.41
C ASN A 344 2.80 7.64 -0.95
N TYR A 345 3.65 8.21 -0.09
CA TYR A 345 4.79 7.55 0.54
C TYR A 345 4.46 7.26 2.00
N LEU A 346 3.74 6.15 2.23
CA LEU A 346 3.26 5.78 3.56
C LEU A 346 4.37 5.77 4.63
N PRO A 347 5.57 5.18 4.38
CA PRO A 347 6.64 5.18 5.37
C PRO A 347 7.04 6.58 5.85
N LYS A 348 6.99 7.59 4.96
CA LYS A 348 7.27 8.99 5.29
C LYS A 348 6.08 9.62 6.02
N THR A 349 4.87 9.36 5.56
CA THR A 349 3.63 9.94 6.11
C THR A 349 3.38 9.51 7.56
N GLU A 350 3.70 8.28 7.94
CA GLU A 350 3.55 7.80 9.33
C GLU A 350 4.38 8.60 10.34
N HIS A 351 5.52 9.14 9.90
CA HIS A 351 6.45 9.88 10.73
C HIS A 351 6.20 11.38 10.75
N LEU A 352 5.27 11.87 9.92
CA LEU A 352 4.99 13.29 9.84
C LEU A 352 4.46 13.84 11.18
N PRO A 353 4.88 15.06 11.56
CA PRO A 353 4.21 15.78 12.64
C PRO A 353 2.75 15.96 12.22
N HIS A 354 1.82 15.87 13.15
CA HIS A 354 0.42 16.06 12.82
C HIS A 354 -0.31 16.61 14.03
N LEU A 355 -1.35 17.41 13.78
CA LEU A 355 -2.07 18.17 14.80
C LEU A 355 -2.48 17.31 16.01
N ARG A 356 -2.88 16.05 15.77
CA ARG A 356 -3.21 15.09 16.84
C ARG A 356 -2.06 14.80 17.79
N ARG A 357 -0.83 14.71 17.28
CA ARG A 357 0.35 14.45 18.11
C ARG A 357 0.65 15.68 18.98
N SER A 358 0.49 16.88 18.44
CA SER A 358 0.71 18.14 19.15
C SER A 358 -0.37 18.43 20.20
N LEU A 359 -1.65 18.16 19.92
CA LEU A 359 -2.76 18.38 20.85
C LEU A 359 -2.92 17.26 21.91
N GLY A 360 -2.24 16.13 21.74
CA GLY A 360 -2.25 15.00 22.67
C GLY A 360 -3.49 14.09 22.56
N ARG A 361 -3.38 12.85 23.09
CA ARG A 361 -4.35 11.76 22.89
C ARG A 361 -5.75 12.01 23.50
N ARG A 362 -5.89 12.93 24.46
CA ARG A 362 -7.16 13.21 25.17
C ARG A 362 -7.95 14.40 24.61
N ALA A 363 -7.36 15.20 23.73
CA ALA A 363 -7.93 16.49 23.29
C ALA A 363 -8.87 16.40 22.07
N ILE A 364 -8.86 15.29 21.32
CA ILE A 364 -9.62 15.19 20.07
C ILE A 364 -10.76 14.17 20.20
N ARG A 365 -11.99 14.67 20.32
CA ARG A 365 -13.22 13.91 20.03
C ARG A 365 -13.52 14.08 18.54
N ARG A 366 -13.48 12.98 17.76
CA ARG A 366 -13.66 13.04 16.30
C ARG A 366 -15.15 12.95 15.93
N LEU A 367 -15.69 14.02 15.35
CA LEU A 367 -16.88 13.98 14.51
C LEU A 367 -16.42 14.18 13.06
N THR A 368 -16.20 13.09 12.33
CA THR A 368 -16.01 13.13 10.88
C THR A 368 -17.36 12.93 10.22
N THR A 369 -17.92 13.97 9.64
CA THR A 369 -19.17 13.94 8.87
C THR A 369 -18.92 14.45 7.45
N THR A 370 -18.26 13.67 6.59
CA THR A 370 -18.23 13.93 5.13
C THR A 370 -17.70 12.74 4.31
N ALA A 371 -18.09 12.72 3.04
CA ALA A 371 -17.82 11.70 2.00
C ALA A 371 -16.33 11.44 1.66
N ALA A 372 -15.37 12.13 2.30
CA ALA A 372 -13.93 11.99 2.09
C ALA A 372 -13.29 10.74 2.72
N SER A 373 -14.10 9.80 3.23
CA SER A 373 -13.62 8.54 3.85
C SER A 373 -12.67 7.72 2.95
N TRP A 374 -12.70 7.95 1.64
CA TRP A 374 -11.93 7.25 0.62
C TRP A 374 -10.47 7.71 0.46
N LEU A 375 -10.11 8.93 0.89
CA LEU A 375 -8.79 9.51 0.58
C LEU A 375 -7.73 9.29 1.68
N LEU A 376 -8.13 8.81 2.86
CA LEU A 376 -7.24 8.63 4.02
C LEU A 376 -7.58 7.33 4.78
N PRO A 377 -7.35 6.13 4.20
CA PRO A 377 -7.71 4.86 4.85
C PRO A 377 -6.99 4.67 6.20
N THR A 378 -5.73 5.08 6.29
CA THR A 378 -4.90 5.00 7.51
C THR A 378 -5.41 5.88 8.66
N CYS A 379 -5.96 7.06 8.33
CA CYS A 379 -6.62 7.93 9.31
C CYS A 379 -8.07 7.51 9.60
N ALA A 380 -8.73 6.81 8.67
CA ALA A 380 -10.13 6.37 8.78
C ALA A 380 -10.31 5.05 9.55
N ALA A 381 -9.47 4.04 9.29
CA ALA A 381 -9.58 2.70 9.88
C ALA A 381 -9.35 2.68 11.39
N THR A 382 -8.50 3.58 11.88
CA THR A 382 -8.08 3.67 13.28
C THR A 382 -9.21 4.10 14.24
N CYS A 383 -10.29 4.73 13.75
CA CYS A 383 -11.29 5.41 14.60
C CYS A 383 -12.73 4.88 14.49
N ALA A 384 -13.06 3.98 13.56
CA ALA A 384 -14.46 3.61 13.29
C ALA A 384 -15.13 2.70 14.35
N ARG A 385 -14.39 2.03 15.25
CA ARG A 385 -14.95 0.97 16.12
C ARG A 385 -15.38 1.34 17.54
N ARG A 386 -15.33 2.62 17.95
CA ARG A 386 -15.79 3.03 19.31
C ARG A 386 -17.09 3.85 19.36
N ALA A 387 -17.74 4.12 18.21
CA ALA A 387 -19.03 4.80 18.18
C ALA A 387 -20.24 3.87 18.41
N THR A 388 -20.06 2.54 18.40
CA THR A 388 -21.16 1.56 18.53
C THR A 388 -21.18 0.78 19.84
N SER A 389 -20.38 1.15 20.84
CA SER A 389 -20.37 0.50 22.17
C SER A 389 -20.62 1.48 23.32
N GLY A 390 -21.33 2.58 23.03
CA GLY A 390 -21.71 3.60 23.99
C GLY A 390 -23.07 4.19 23.68
N LEU A 391 -24.04 3.33 23.42
CA LEU A 391 -25.46 3.51 23.72
C LEU A 391 -25.97 2.20 24.32
#